data_AF-A0ABD5V3Q3-F1
#
_entry.id   AF-A0ABD5V3Q3-F1
#
_cell.length_a   1.000
_cell.length_b   1.000
_cell.length_c   1.000
_cell.angle_alpha   90.00
_cell.angle_beta   90.00
_cell.angle_gamma   90.00
#
_symmetry.space_group_name_H-M   'P 1'
#
loop_
_entity.id
_entity.type
_entity.pdbx_description
1 polymer ?
#
loop_
_entity_poly.entity_id
_entity_poly.type
_entity_poly.pdbx_seq_one_letter_code
_entity_poly.pdbx_strand_id
1 'polypeptide(L)'
;MKTRLLSIVGVLVFVSAVIHLSLGISGLVEAVSGDGSVLLPALYLLGGLAAIALLGTIVLTPVATTAYAAGTGLMALFLLAYADVHAFGVAESTLGVDLHDHGGDGHSHDDGHDHNGDGHSHDHDENGHGHSHDDDHDHDGDGHSHDHGHDDHDHDDGTLTVLADHLLEDAYALVSKSVEAGAAVGFAVLASLGDRE
;
A
#
# COMPACT_ATOMS: atom_id res chain seq x y z
N MET A 1 -34.89 6.81 -17.61
CA MET A 1 -33.99 6.87 -16.43
C MET A 1 -32.85 5.86 -16.54
N LYS A 2 -33.15 4.57 -16.77
CA LYS A 2 -32.19 3.46 -16.94
C LYS A 2 -31.04 3.79 -17.91
N THR A 3 -31.33 4.30 -19.12
CA THR A 3 -30.31 4.66 -20.11
C THR A 3 -29.33 5.72 -19.63
N ARG A 4 -29.80 6.77 -18.94
CA ARG A 4 -28.93 7.84 -18.42
C ARG A 4 -28.02 7.31 -17.31
N LEU A 5 -28.58 6.50 -16.40
CA LEU A 5 -27.81 5.84 -15.35
C LEU A 5 -26.76 4.91 -15.96
N LEU A 6 -27.12 4.12 -16.97
CA LEU A 6 -26.20 3.25 -17.68
C LEU A 6 -25.06 4.02 -18.34
N SER A 7 -25.33 5.15 -18.97
CA SER A 7 -24.27 6.01 -19.53
C SER A 7 -23.34 6.54 -18.46
N ILE A 8 -23.86 7.00 -17.31
CA ILE A 8 -23.04 7.47 -16.19
C ILE A 8 -22.15 6.34 -15.66
N VAL A 9 -22.74 5.17 -15.37
CA VAL A 9 -22.00 4.00 -14.90
C VAL A 9 -20.96 3.57 -15.92
N GLY A 10 -21.29 3.57 -17.21
CA GLY A 10 -20.37 3.25 -18.28
C GLY A 10 -19.13 4.17 -18.31
N VAL A 11 -19.34 5.48 -18.13
CA VAL A 11 -18.24 6.45 -18.03
C VAL A 11 -17.38 6.19 -16.80
N LEU A 12 -17.99 5.91 -15.64
CA LEU A 12 -17.24 5.60 -14.42
C LEU A 12 -16.37 4.35 -14.61
N VAL A 13 -16.94 3.26 -15.13
CA VAL A 13 -16.17 2.03 -15.40
C VAL A 13 -15.05 2.28 -16.40
N PHE A 14 -15.29 3.10 -17.42
CA PHE A 14 -14.26 3.45 -18.39
C PHE A 14 -13.09 4.21 -17.74
N VAL A 15 -13.39 5.19 -16.86
CA VAL A 15 -12.36 5.91 -16.11
C VAL A 15 -11.56 4.96 -15.21
N SER A 16 -12.24 4.08 -14.47
CA SER A 16 -11.57 3.07 -13.63
C SER A 16 -10.67 2.14 -14.45
N ALA A 17 -11.14 1.70 -15.63
CA ALA A 17 -10.35 0.87 -16.53
C ALA A 17 -9.08 1.59 -17.01
N VAL A 18 -9.19 2.86 -17.40
CA VAL A 18 -8.04 3.67 -17.84
C VAL A 18 -7.02 3.82 -16.70
N ILE A 19 -7.46 4.08 -15.47
CA ILE A 19 -6.55 4.18 -14.31
C ILE A 19 -5.82 2.86 -14.10
N HIS A 20 -6.55 1.74 -14.03
CA HIS A 20 -5.95 0.42 -13.84
C HIS A 20 -4.95 0.07 -14.94
N LEU A 21 -5.30 0.32 -16.21
CA LEU A 21 -4.37 0.10 -17.32
C LEU A 21 -3.14 1.01 -17.23
N SER A 22 -3.30 2.28 -16.86
CA SER A 22 -2.18 3.23 -16.76
C SER A 22 -1.20 2.81 -15.66
N LEU A 23 -1.70 2.44 -14.48
CA LEU A 23 -0.89 1.95 -13.37
C LEU A 23 -0.22 0.62 -13.74
N GLY A 24 -0.97 -0.30 -14.34
CA GLY A 24 -0.45 -1.60 -14.75
C GLY A 24 0.64 -1.51 -15.83
N ILE A 25 0.48 -0.63 -16.83
CA ILE A 25 1.52 -0.39 -17.85
C ILE A 25 2.75 0.23 -17.21
N SER A 26 2.58 1.27 -16.39
CA SER A 26 3.69 2.00 -15.78
C SER A 26 4.51 1.08 -14.87
N GLY A 27 3.85 0.33 -14.00
CA GLY A 27 4.53 -0.62 -13.13
C GLY A 27 5.18 -1.77 -13.89
N LEU A 28 4.63 -2.20 -15.02
CA LEU A 28 5.26 -3.24 -15.85
C LEU A 28 6.54 -2.72 -16.53
N VAL A 29 6.53 -1.47 -17.00
CA VAL A 29 7.72 -0.82 -17.57
C VAL A 29 8.84 -0.72 -16.52
N GLU A 30 8.47 -0.36 -15.29
CA GLU A 30 9.41 -0.31 -14.16
C GLU A 30 9.95 -1.70 -13.80
N ALA A 31 9.09 -2.70 -13.68
CA ALA A 31 9.49 -4.08 -13.40
C ALA A 31 10.38 -4.70 -14.50
N VAL A 32 10.24 -4.26 -15.76
CA VAL A 32 11.14 -4.68 -16.86
C VAL A 32 12.48 -3.94 -16.82
N SER A 33 12.51 -2.73 -16.26
CA SER A 33 13.70 -1.86 -16.25
C SER A 33 14.55 -1.99 -14.98
N GLY A 34 14.01 -2.61 -13.92
CA GLY A 34 14.70 -2.88 -12.66
C GLY A 34 14.36 -4.27 -12.10
N ASP A 35 14.53 -4.45 -10.79
CA ASP A 35 14.26 -5.72 -10.09
C ASP A 35 12.85 -5.76 -9.45
N GLY A 36 11.91 -4.96 -9.98
CA GLY A 36 10.55 -4.84 -9.44
C GLY A 36 9.64 -6.06 -9.70
N SER A 37 8.65 -6.27 -8.83
CA SER A 37 7.66 -7.34 -8.99
C SER A 37 6.72 -7.09 -10.17
N VAL A 38 6.56 -8.10 -11.03
CA VAL A 38 5.64 -8.04 -12.19
C VAL A 38 4.18 -8.30 -11.77
N LEU A 39 3.94 -8.89 -10.59
CA LEU A 39 2.62 -9.40 -10.25
C LEU A 39 1.58 -8.28 -10.08
N LEU A 40 1.87 -7.27 -9.26
CA LEU A 40 0.93 -6.19 -9.00
C LEU A 40 0.59 -5.41 -10.29
N PRO A 41 1.57 -4.99 -11.12
CA PRO A 41 1.27 -4.38 -12.41
C PRO A 41 0.42 -5.27 -13.33
N ALA A 42 0.69 -6.59 -13.35
CA ALA A 42 -0.11 -7.53 -14.14
C ALA A 42 -1.56 -7.62 -13.62
N LEU A 43 -1.79 -7.62 -12.31
CA LEU A 43 -3.13 -7.61 -11.73
C LEU A 43 -3.89 -6.33 -12.09
N TYR A 44 -3.23 -5.17 -12.05
CA TYR A 44 -3.81 -3.90 -12.52
C TYR A 44 -4.20 -3.97 -14.00
N LEU A 45 -3.33 -4.49 -14.87
CA LEU A 45 -3.65 -4.70 -16.28
C LEU A 45 -4.87 -5.61 -16.48
N LEU A 46 -4.89 -6.74 -15.79
CA LEU A 46 -6.00 -7.70 -15.88
C LEU A 46 -7.32 -7.08 -15.39
N GLY A 47 -7.29 -6.30 -14.30
CA GLY A 47 -8.45 -5.55 -13.81
C GLY A 47 -8.96 -4.56 -14.85
N GLY A 48 -8.07 -3.74 -15.43
CA GLY A 48 -8.43 -2.78 -16.47
C GLY A 48 -9.04 -3.46 -17.72
N LEU A 49 -8.46 -4.57 -18.18
CA LEU A 49 -9.00 -5.35 -19.29
C LEU A 49 -10.35 -5.99 -18.97
N ALA A 50 -10.54 -6.49 -17.76
CA ALA A 50 -11.82 -7.03 -17.31
C ALA A 50 -12.92 -5.96 -17.32
N ALA A 51 -12.61 -4.73 -16.89
CA ALA A 51 -13.55 -3.60 -16.94
C ALA A 51 -13.92 -3.20 -18.37
N ILE A 52 -12.96 -3.20 -19.32
CA ILE A 52 -13.26 -2.98 -20.74
C ILE A 52 -14.13 -4.10 -21.31
N ALA A 53 -13.81 -5.36 -21.00
CA ALA A 53 -14.59 -6.51 -21.46
C ALA A 53 -16.04 -6.46 -20.94
N LEU A 54 -16.23 -6.04 -19.69
CA LEU A 54 -17.54 -5.79 -19.10
C LEU A 54 -18.31 -4.71 -19.87
N LEU A 55 -17.69 -3.57 -20.18
CA LEU A 55 -18.30 -2.51 -20.99
C LEU A 55 -18.71 -3.02 -22.38
N GLY A 56 -17.81 -3.76 -23.04
CA GLY A 56 -18.11 -4.39 -24.32
C GLY A 56 -19.31 -5.33 -24.23
N THR A 57 -19.39 -6.13 -23.17
CA THR A 57 -20.52 -7.05 -22.92
C THR A 57 -21.83 -6.29 -22.76
N ILE A 58 -21.84 -5.21 -21.97
CA ILE A 58 -23.03 -4.37 -21.75
C ILE A 58 -23.51 -3.72 -23.05
N VAL A 59 -22.58 -3.27 -23.89
CA VAL A 59 -22.92 -2.61 -25.17
C VAL A 59 -23.44 -3.63 -26.20
N LEU A 60 -22.87 -4.83 -26.23
CA LEU A 60 -23.11 -5.80 -27.31
C LEU A 60 -24.18 -6.83 -26.99
N THR A 61 -24.56 -7.02 -25.72
CA THR A 61 -25.45 -8.10 -25.31
C THR A 61 -26.73 -7.60 -24.65
N PRO A 62 -27.87 -8.26 -24.90
CA PRO A 62 -29.13 -7.93 -24.24
C PRO A 62 -29.24 -8.48 -22.80
N VAL A 63 -28.23 -9.21 -22.29
CA VAL A 63 -28.26 -9.87 -20.98
C VAL A 63 -27.80 -8.90 -19.88
N ALA A 64 -28.62 -7.87 -19.67
CA ALA A 64 -28.26 -6.70 -18.87
C ALA A 64 -28.07 -7.02 -17.37
N THR A 65 -28.95 -7.85 -16.79
CA THR A 65 -28.97 -8.07 -15.34
C THR A 65 -27.73 -8.82 -14.82
N THR A 66 -27.28 -9.88 -15.50
CA THR A 66 -26.06 -10.61 -15.12
C THR A 66 -24.82 -9.76 -15.33
N ALA A 67 -24.77 -8.95 -16.39
CA ALA A 67 -23.69 -8.00 -16.61
C ALA A 67 -23.61 -6.94 -15.50
N TYR A 68 -24.76 -6.43 -15.02
CA TYR A 68 -24.78 -5.48 -13.89
C TYR A 68 -24.33 -6.12 -12.57
N ALA A 69 -24.72 -7.37 -12.31
CA ALA A 69 -24.23 -8.10 -11.15
C ALA A 69 -22.71 -8.33 -11.22
N ALA A 70 -22.20 -8.75 -12.38
CA ALA A 70 -20.77 -8.90 -12.64
C ALA A 70 -20.02 -7.57 -12.47
N GLY A 71 -20.59 -6.47 -12.97
CA GLY A 71 -20.04 -5.14 -12.79
C GLY A 71 -19.98 -4.70 -11.33
N THR A 72 -21.03 -4.95 -10.56
CA THR A 72 -21.03 -4.70 -9.11
C THR A 72 -19.91 -5.47 -8.43
N GLY A 73 -19.80 -6.78 -8.72
CA GLY A 73 -18.77 -7.65 -8.15
C GLY A 73 -17.35 -7.22 -8.52
N LEU A 74 -17.12 -6.86 -9.79
CA LEU A 74 -15.82 -6.40 -10.26
C LEU A 74 -15.39 -5.09 -9.57
N MET A 75 -16.29 -4.10 -9.48
CA MET A 75 -15.98 -2.84 -8.81
C MET A 75 -15.73 -3.04 -7.30
N ALA A 76 -16.51 -3.90 -6.64
CA ALA A 76 -16.29 -4.25 -5.25
C ALA A 76 -14.93 -4.94 -5.03
N LEU A 77 -14.52 -5.81 -5.97
CA LEU A 77 -13.22 -6.47 -5.92
C LEU A 77 -12.07 -5.46 -5.99
N PHE A 78 -12.16 -4.42 -6.83
CA PHE A 78 -11.11 -3.39 -6.90
C PHE A 78 -10.99 -2.55 -5.61
N LEU A 79 -12.11 -2.30 -4.94
CA LEU A 79 -12.11 -1.63 -3.63
C LEU A 79 -11.46 -2.52 -2.57
N LEU A 80 -11.84 -3.80 -2.53
CA LEU A 80 -11.28 -4.77 -1.58
C LEU A 80 -9.78 -5.00 -1.82
N ALA A 81 -9.36 -5.13 -3.08
CA ALA A 81 -7.96 -5.31 -3.42
C ALA A 81 -7.11 -4.10 -2.97
N TYR A 82 -7.62 -2.87 -3.11
CA TYR A 82 -6.93 -1.68 -2.62
C TYR A 82 -6.84 -1.65 -1.09
N ALA A 83 -7.96 -1.92 -0.41
CA ALA A 83 -7.97 -1.99 1.04
C ALA A 83 -7.06 -3.09 1.58
N ASP A 84 -6.96 -4.22 0.87
CA ASP A 84 -6.04 -5.29 1.23
C ASP A 84 -4.59 -4.86 1.13
N VAL A 85 -4.18 -4.27 0.00
CA VAL A 85 -2.80 -3.79 -0.18
C VAL A 85 -2.42 -2.71 0.84
N HIS A 86 -3.34 -1.81 1.23
CA HIS A 86 -3.01 -0.64 2.04
C HIS A 86 -3.40 -0.73 3.52
N ALA A 87 -4.14 -1.76 3.93
CA ALA A 87 -4.59 -1.87 5.32
C ALA A 87 -4.56 -3.29 5.89
N PHE A 88 -4.73 -4.34 5.08
CA PHE A 88 -4.84 -5.71 5.60
C PHE A 88 -3.60 -6.60 5.35
N GLY A 89 -2.86 -6.39 4.26
CA GLY A 89 -1.69 -7.19 3.89
C GLY A 89 -1.98 -8.68 3.62
N VAL A 90 -3.24 -9.08 3.36
CA VAL A 90 -3.57 -10.50 3.14
C VAL A 90 -2.97 -11.00 1.83
N ALA A 91 -2.97 -10.19 0.77
CA ALA A 91 -2.32 -10.53 -0.48
C ALA A 91 -0.80 -10.76 -0.30
N GLU A 92 -0.10 -9.94 0.48
CA GLU A 92 1.33 -10.12 0.74
C GLU A 92 1.60 -11.47 1.40
N SER A 93 0.89 -11.75 2.49
CA SER A 93 1.04 -13.00 3.25
C SER A 93 0.61 -14.25 2.47
N THR A 94 -0.37 -14.13 1.57
CA THR A 94 -0.92 -15.28 0.82
C THR A 94 -0.18 -15.53 -0.49
N LEU A 95 0.21 -14.47 -1.20
CA LEU A 95 0.84 -14.56 -2.52
C LEU A 95 2.38 -14.52 -2.43
N GLY A 96 2.94 -14.23 -1.25
CA GLY A 96 4.39 -14.14 -1.05
C GLY A 96 5.02 -12.99 -1.82
N VAL A 97 4.29 -11.88 -1.92
CA VAL A 97 4.71 -10.69 -2.67
C VAL A 97 5.06 -9.63 -1.64
N ASP A 98 6.30 -9.17 -1.63
CA ASP A 98 6.65 -7.92 -0.95
C ASP A 98 6.04 -6.78 -1.76
N LEU A 99 4.96 -6.18 -1.26
CA LEU A 99 4.35 -4.98 -1.85
C LEU A 99 4.94 -3.71 -1.22
N HIS A 100 5.61 -3.84 -0.07
CA HIS A 100 6.44 -2.81 0.54
C HIS A 100 7.87 -2.87 -0.03
N ASP A 101 8.08 -2.25 -1.19
CA ASP A 101 9.45 -1.88 -1.57
C ASP A 101 9.92 -0.81 -0.58
N HIS A 102 10.89 -1.13 0.28
CA HIS A 102 11.64 -0.15 1.07
C HIS A 102 12.56 0.72 0.19
N GLY A 103 12.06 1.15 -0.97
CA GLY A 103 12.73 2.01 -1.93
C GLY A 103 12.54 3.49 -1.56
N GLY A 104 12.91 3.90 -0.35
CA GLY A 104 12.74 5.31 0.01
C GLY A 104 12.91 5.76 1.45
N ASP A 105 13.67 5.08 2.31
CA ASP A 105 14.24 5.76 3.49
C ASP A 105 15.62 5.18 3.76
N GLY A 106 16.58 5.67 2.96
CA GLY A 106 17.98 5.68 3.36
C GLY A 106 18.15 6.62 4.56
N HIS A 107 17.73 6.18 5.75
CA HIS A 107 18.36 6.64 6.98
C HIS A 107 19.78 6.10 7.00
N SER A 108 20.61 6.75 6.20
CA SER A 108 22.04 6.83 6.45
C SER A 108 22.18 7.45 7.83
N HIS A 109 22.35 6.60 8.84
CA HIS A 109 23.06 6.99 10.04
C HIS A 109 24.50 7.26 9.59
N ASP A 110 24.71 8.47 9.07
CA ASP A 110 25.99 9.15 9.16
C ASP A 110 26.22 9.37 10.65
N ASP A 111 26.74 8.34 11.33
CA ASP A 111 27.40 8.51 12.62
C ASP A 111 28.71 9.26 12.35
N GLY A 112 28.56 10.56 12.06
CA GLY A 112 29.60 11.56 12.12
C GLY A 112 30.06 11.68 13.57
N HIS A 113 30.88 10.73 14.02
CA HIS A 113 31.71 10.89 15.20
C HIS A 113 32.92 11.79 14.85
N ASP A 114 32.63 13.07 14.64
CA ASP A 114 33.63 14.13 14.64
C ASP A 114 33.97 14.47 16.09
N HIS A 115 34.81 13.65 16.73
CA HIS A 115 35.51 14.07 17.95
C HIS A 115 36.84 14.70 17.56
N ASN A 116 36.74 16.00 17.29
CA ASN A 116 37.82 16.94 17.39
C ASN A 116 38.51 16.78 18.76
N GLY A 117 39.80 16.41 18.70
CA GLY A 117 40.87 16.88 19.57
C GLY A 117 40.71 16.72 21.08
N ASP A 118 41.40 15.74 21.64
CA ASP A 118 42.28 16.01 22.77
C ASP A 118 43.53 15.13 22.67
N GLY A 119 44.67 15.81 22.53
CA GLY A 119 45.97 15.18 22.39
C GLY A 119 46.51 14.75 23.74
N HIS A 120 46.91 13.47 23.84
CA HIS A 120 47.88 13.04 24.84
C HIS A 120 48.86 12.05 24.20
N SER A 121 50.00 12.60 23.79
CA SER A 121 51.24 11.88 23.56
C SER A 121 51.85 11.48 24.91
N HIS A 122 52.07 10.18 25.11
CA HIS A 122 53.02 9.69 26.11
C HIS A 122 53.82 8.52 25.51
N ASP A 123 55.03 8.83 25.06
CA ASP A 123 56.14 7.89 25.06
C ASP A 123 56.53 7.60 26.51
N HIS A 124 56.73 6.33 26.90
CA HIS A 124 57.74 5.90 27.86
C HIS A 124 58.05 4.40 27.73
N ASP A 125 59.36 4.12 27.77
CA ASP A 125 60.06 2.85 27.74
C ASP A 125 59.81 1.91 28.94
N GLU A 126 60.06 0.63 28.66
CA GLU A 126 60.69 -0.44 29.46
C GLU A 126 60.29 -0.75 30.94
N ASN A 127 60.20 -2.06 31.17
CA ASN A 127 60.33 -2.81 32.45
C ASN A 127 59.19 -2.76 33.47
N GLY A 128 58.65 -3.95 33.80
CA GLY A 128 58.02 -4.15 35.11
C GLY A 128 57.08 -5.34 35.18
N HIS A 129 57.45 -6.32 36.01
CA HIS A 129 56.69 -7.52 36.34
C HIS A 129 55.34 -7.26 37.02
N GLY A 130 54.40 -8.20 36.85
CA GLY A 130 53.68 -8.76 37.99
C GLY A 130 52.18 -8.47 38.11
N HIS A 131 51.44 -9.57 38.14
CA HIS A 131 50.33 -9.88 39.03
C HIS A 131 48.91 -9.97 38.45
N SER A 132 48.33 -11.10 38.85
CA SER A 132 47.03 -11.70 38.62
C SER A 132 45.91 -10.98 39.36
N HIS A 133 44.72 -11.11 38.75
CA HIS A 133 43.36 -11.03 39.28
C HIS A 133 43.19 -10.75 40.78
N ASP A 134 42.45 -9.69 41.08
CA ASP A 134 41.21 -9.70 41.88
C ASP A 134 40.69 -8.26 41.94
N ASP A 135 39.53 -8.00 41.33
CA ASP A 135 38.72 -6.83 41.66
C ASP A 135 37.26 -7.28 41.75
N ASP A 136 36.88 -7.64 42.97
CA ASP A 136 35.51 -7.60 43.46
C ASP A 136 34.99 -6.17 43.34
N HIS A 137 34.02 -5.95 42.45
CA HIS A 137 33.22 -4.73 42.45
C HIS A 137 31.73 -5.09 42.55
N ASP A 138 31.28 -5.13 43.81
CA ASP A 138 29.91 -4.79 44.20
C ASP A 138 29.57 -3.38 43.70
N HIS A 139 28.53 -3.27 42.88
CA HIS A 139 27.81 -2.02 42.65
C HIS A 139 26.35 -2.21 43.05
N ASP A 140 26.09 -1.95 44.33
CA ASP A 140 24.78 -1.49 44.80
C ASP A 140 24.52 -0.08 44.23
N GLY A 141 23.39 0.06 43.55
CA GLY A 141 22.67 1.33 43.39
C GLY A 141 23.23 2.32 42.37
N ASP A 142 22.59 2.40 41.22
CA ASP A 142 21.82 3.59 40.88
C ASP A 142 20.83 3.29 39.76
N GLY A 143 19.56 3.60 40.06
CA GLY A 143 18.45 3.40 39.16
C GLY A 143 18.53 4.34 37.96
N HIS A 144 18.70 3.76 36.79
CA HIS A 144 18.19 4.34 35.55
C HIS A 144 17.26 3.33 34.91
N SER A 145 16.06 3.21 35.50
CA SER A 145 14.88 2.88 34.72
C SER A 145 14.78 3.94 33.63
N HIS A 146 15.19 3.60 32.41
CA HIS A 146 14.74 4.31 31.24
C HIS A 146 13.24 4.03 31.12
N ASP A 147 12.49 4.84 31.85
CA ASP A 147 11.13 5.22 31.50
C ASP A 147 11.21 5.77 30.07
N HIS A 148 10.93 4.90 29.10
CA HIS A 148 10.50 5.33 27.78
C HIS A 148 9.06 5.81 27.91
N GLY A 149 8.89 6.88 28.68
CA GLY A 149 7.79 7.80 28.52
C GLY A 149 8.09 8.63 27.29
N HIS A 150 7.06 8.79 26.45
CA HIS A 150 7.00 9.54 25.19
C HIS A 150 7.33 8.67 23.97
N ASP A 151 6.37 8.27 23.12
CA ASP A 151 5.00 8.75 22.96
C ASP A 151 4.03 7.59 22.72
N ASP A 152 3.00 7.55 23.57
CA ASP A 152 1.69 7.02 23.28
C ASP A 152 1.10 7.78 22.08
N HIS A 153 1.62 7.51 20.90
CA HIS A 153 0.83 7.52 19.69
C HIS A 153 0.30 6.10 19.50
N ASP A 154 -0.48 5.67 20.50
CA ASP A 154 -1.54 4.66 20.38
C ASP A 154 -2.59 5.23 19.41
N HIS A 155 -2.17 5.40 18.16
CA HIS A 155 -3.08 5.41 17.04
C HIS A 155 -3.51 3.95 16.90
N ASP A 156 -4.50 3.59 17.72
CA ASP A 156 -5.51 2.59 17.38
C ASP A 156 -6.33 3.15 16.20
N ASP A 157 -5.62 3.62 15.17
CA ASP A 157 -6.12 4.10 13.90
C ASP A 157 -6.57 2.83 13.22
N GLY A 158 -7.84 2.50 13.48
CA GLY A 158 -8.49 1.36 12.86
C GLY A 158 -8.25 1.40 11.35
N THR A 159 -8.29 0.24 10.71
CA THR A 159 -7.99 0.06 9.27
C THR A 159 -8.65 1.08 8.34
N LEU A 160 -9.78 1.66 8.74
CA LEU A 160 -10.44 2.75 8.02
C LEU A 160 -9.67 4.08 8.03
N THR A 161 -9.01 4.43 9.13
CA THR A 161 -8.20 5.65 9.24
C THR A 161 -6.97 5.55 8.34
N VAL A 162 -6.23 4.43 8.42
CA VAL A 162 -5.08 4.16 7.53
C VAL A 162 -5.49 4.22 6.06
N LEU A 163 -6.63 3.61 5.71
CA LEU A 163 -7.14 3.66 4.34
C LEU A 163 -7.52 5.08 3.91
N ALA A 164 -8.11 5.86 4.82
CA ALA A 164 -8.51 7.23 4.55
C ALA A 164 -7.29 8.13 4.34
N ASP A 165 -6.23 7.99 5.14
CA ASP A 165 -5.00 8.76 5.00
C ASP A 165 -4.32 8.47 3.66
N HIS A 166 -4.15 7.19 3.30
CA HIS A 166 -3.61 6.82 1.98
C HIS A 166 -4.46 7.36 0.82
N LEU A 167 -5.80 7.34 0.94
CA LEU A 167 -6.67 7.92 -0.09
C LEU A 167 -6.55 9.43 -0.17
N LEU A 168 -6.32 10.13 0.94
CA LEU A 168 -6.17 11.58 0.95
C LEU A 168 -4.82 12.03 0.40
N GLU A 169 -3.78 11.22 0.60
CA GLU A 169 -2.43 11.48 0.11
C GLU A 169 -2.27 11.16 -1.39
N ASP A 170 -2.97 10.14 -1.91
CA ASP A 170 -2.93 9.77 -3.33
C ASP A 170 -4.21 10.19 -4.08
N ALA A 171 -4.09 11.29 -4.84
CA ALA A 171 -5.15 11.78 -5.70
C ALA A 171 -5.63 10.76 -6.75
N TYR A 172 -4.73 9.90 -7.26
CA TYR A 172 -5.12 8.84 -8.20
C TYR A 172 -5.93 7.76 -7.51
N ALA A 173 -5.51 7.32 -6.32
CA ALA A 173 -6.27 6.37 -5.52
C ALA A 173 -7.66 6.93 -5.18
N LEU A 174 -7.74 8.17 -4.69
CA LEU A 174 -9.01 8.81 -4.37
C LEU A 174 -9.99 8.84 -5.56
N VAL A 175 -9.50 9.29 -6.71
CA VAL A 175 -10.31 9.35 -7.94
C VAL A 175 -10.71 7.95 -8.36
N SER A 176 -9.81 6.98 -8.38
CA SER A 176 -10.13 5.60 -8.78
C SER A 176 -11.19 4.98 -7.86
N LYS A 177 -11.02 5.10 -6.53
CA LYS A 177 -11.94 4.47 -5.57
C LYS A 177 -13.30 5.16 -5.53
N SER A 178 -13.36 6.48 -5.67
CA SER A 178 -14.64 7.19 -5.78
C SER A 178 -15.42 6.77 -7.05
N VAL A 179 -14.71 6.61 -8.17
CA VAL A 179 -15.26 6.13 -9.43
C VAL A 179 -15.75 4.68 -9.33
N GLU A 180 -14.95 3.79 -8.75
CA GLU A 180 -15.29 2.38 -8.53
C GLU A 180 -16.50 2.23 -7.61
N ALA A 181 -16.55 2.96 -6.48
CA ALA A 181 -17.68 2.95 -5.57
C ALA A 181 -18.96 3.47 -6.25
N GLY A 182 -18.85 4.57 -7.00
CA GLY A 182 -19.97 5.10 -7.78
C GLY A 182 -20.49 4.11 -8.83
N ALA A 183 -19.58 3.44 -9.54
CA ALA A 183 -19.92 2.41 -10.52
C ALA A 183 -20.56 1.19 -9.86
N ALA A 184 -20.04 0.71 -8.73
CA ALA A 184 -20.58 -0.41 -7.97
C ALA A 184 -22.03 -0.15 -7.56
N VAL A 185 -22.30 1.02 -6.96
CA VAL A 185 -23.65 1.43 -6.56
C VAL A 185 -24.55 1.54 -7.79
N GLY A 186 -24.08 2.19 -8.86
CA GLY A 186 -24.86 2.36 -10.07
C GLY A 186 -25.23 1.03 -10.74
N PHE A 187 -24.32 0.06 -10.78
CA PHE A 187 -24.62 -1.29 -11.24
C PHE A 187 -25.58 -2.04 -10.34
N ALA A 188 -25.44 -1.94 -9.01
CA ALA A 188 -26.36 -2.57 -8.07
C ALA A 188 -27.79 -2.01 -8.26
N VAL A 189 -27.92 -0.70 -8.46
CA VAL A 189 -29.20 -0.06 -8.79
C VAL A 189 -29.74 -0.60 -10.12
N LEU A 190 -28.93 -0.62 -11.19
CA LEU A 190 -29.33 -1.14 -12.50
C LEU A 190 -29.78 -2.61 -12.43
N ALA A 191 -29.09 -3.45 -11.64
CA ALA A 191 -29.46 -4.84 -11.40
C ALA A 191 -30.81 -4.95 -10.65
N SER A 192 -31.04 -4.11 -9.64
CA SER A 192 -32.29 -4.10 -8.86
C SER A 192 -33.52 -3.64 -9.64
N LEU A 193 -33.31 -2.80 -10.67
CA LEU A 193 -34.37 -2.35 -11.56
C LEU A 193 -34.84 -3.48 -12.49
N GLY A 194 -33.99 -4.48 -12.76
CA GLY A 194 -34.28 -5.66 -13.56
C GLY A 194 -34.72 -5.36 -15.00
N ASP A 195 -35.24 -6.38 -15.66
CA ASP A 195 -35.90 -6.30 -16.98
C ASP A 195 -37.40 -5.99 -16.82
N ARG A 196 -37.75 -5.14 -15.85
CA ARG A 196 -39.13 -4.67 -15.69
C ARG A 196 -39.46 -3.68 -16.82
N GLU A 197 -39.66 -4.20 -18.01
CA GLU A 197 -40.35 -3.56 -19.14
C GLU A 197 -41.67 -4.27 -19.42
#